data_AF-A0A5Q2RQ38-F1
#
_entry.id   AF-A0A5Q2RQ38-F1
#
_cell.length_a   1.000
_cell.length_b   1.000
_cell.length_c   1.000
_cell.angle_alpha   90.00
_cell.angle_beta   90.00
_cell.angle_gamma   90.00
#
_symmetry.space_group_name_H-M   'P 1'
#
loop_
_entity.id
_entity.type
_entity.pdbx_description
1 polymer ?
#
loop_
_entity_poly.entity_id
_entity_poly.type
_entity_poly.pdbx_seq_one_letter_code
_entity_poly.pdbx_strand_id
1 'polypeptide(L)' 'MKRASVALRTIESYEWIAVKYLRPRLGDRKLASVRTMDLDALYAELHASGLSARTVRICHTVVRQSLEQARRWG' A
#
# COMPACT_ATOMS: atom_id res chain seq x y z
N MET A 1 -3.92 1.97 -11.45
CA MET A 1 -2.62 2.62 -11.14
C MET A 1 -2.20 3.46 -12.34
N LYS A 2 -2.13 4.79 -12.24
CA LYS A 2 -1.74 5.68 -13.36
C LYS A 2 -0.26 5.46 -13.72
N ARG A 3 0.04 4.47 -14.57
CA ARG A 3 1.38 4.24 -15.13
C ARG A 3 1.84 5.36 -16.08
N ALA A 4 0.92 6.20 -16.56
CA ALA A 4 1.19 7.17 -17.63
C ALA A 4 1.76 8.55 -17.18
N SER A 5 1.89 8.82 -15.87
CA SER A 5 2.25 10.18 -15.38
C SER A 5 3.37 10.20 -14.33
N VAL A 6 4.00 9.07 -14.05
CA VAL A 6 4.98 8.93 -12.96
C VAL A 6 6.26 8.31 -13.53
N ALA A 7 7.42 8.85 -13.14
CA ALA A 7 8.71 8.34 -13.59
C ALA A 7 8.87 6.84 -13.28
N LEU A 8 9.45 6.08 -14.20
CA LEU A 8 9.67 4.61 -14.11
C LEU A 8 10.23 4.17 -12.75
N ARG A 9 11.25 4.88 -12.26
CA ARG A 9 11.92 4.59 -10.98
C ARG A 9 11.00 4.74 -9.76
N THR A 10 10.00 5.60 -9.83
CA THR A 10 8.99 5.75 -8.78
C THR A 10 7.97 4.61 -8.82
N ILE A 11 7.63 4.12 -10.02
CA ILE A 11 6.76 2.95 -10.18
C ILE A 11 7.45 1.70 -9.63
N GLU A 12 8.71 1.47 -9.98
CA GLU A 12 9.51 0.35 -9.45
C GLU A 12 9.60 0.39 -7.92
N SER A 13 9.83 1.58 -7.36
CA SER A 13 9.85 1.77 -5.90
C SER A 13 8.50 1.41 -5.26
N TYR A 14 7.39 1.79 -5.89
CA TYR A 14 6.04 1.48 -5.40
C TYR A 14 5.72 0.00 -5.49
N GLU A 15 6.04 -0.66 -6.62
CA GLU A 15 5.86 -2.11 -6.78
C GLU A 15 6.70 -2.88 -5.75
N TRP A 16 7.98 -2.53 -5.58
CA TRP A 16 8.84 -3.19 -4.60
C TRP A 16 8.31 -3.04 -3.17
N ILE A 17 7.89 -1.84 -2.77
CA ILE A 17 7.30 -1.58 -1.45
C ILE A 17 6.00 -2.38 -1.28
N ALA A 18 5.14 -2.43 -2.31
CA ALA A 18 3.89 -3.17 -2.25
C ALA A 18 4.13 -4.68 -2.05
N VAL A 19 5.05 -5.26 -2.82
CA VAL A 19 5.40 -6.68 -2.71
C VAL A 19 6.02 -6.99 -1.35
N LYS A 20 6.92 -6.14 -0.86
CA LYS A 20 7.67 -6.40 0.38
C LYS A 20 6.83 -6.20 1.64
N TYR A 21 6.00 -5.16 1.69
CA TYR A 21 5.36 -4.73 2.93
C TYR A 21 3.84 -4.93 2.95
N LEU A 22 3.17 -4.72 1.81
CA LEU A 22 1.71 -4.76 1.74
C LEU A 22 1.18 -6.16 1.45
N ARG A 23 1.76 -6.86 0.46
CA ARG A 23 1.30 -8.20 0.05
C ARG A 23 1.31 -9.21 1.20
N PRO A 24 2.34 -9.30 2.07
CA PRO A 24 2.35 -10.25 3.18
C PRO A 24 1.30 -9.97 4.26
N ARG A 25 0.72 -8.76 4.30
CA ARG A 25 -0.19 -8.33 5.37
C ARG A 25 -1.64 -8.21 4.91
N LEU A 26 -1.84 -7.76 3.67
CA LEU A 26 -3.16 -7.51 3.09
C LEU A 26 -3.48 -8.44 1.92
N GLY A 27 -2.49 -9.12 1.32
CA GLY A 27 -2.66 -9.85 0.07
C GLY A 27 -3.61 -11.04 0.14
N ASP A 28 -3.71 -11.68 1.31
CA ASP A 28 -4.57 -12.85 1.51
C ASP A 28 -5.99 -12.50 1.97
N ARG A 29 -6.27 -11.20 2.16
CA ARG A 29 -7.57 -10.72 2.60
C ARG A 29 -8.44 -10.38 1.39
N LYS A 30 -9.74 -10.71 1.49
CA LYS A 30 -10.71 -10.21 0.51
C LYS A 30 -10.74 -8.69 0.59
N LEU A 31 -10.73 -8.03 -0.56
CA LEU A 31 -10.78 -6.57 -0.63
C LEU A 31 -11.99 -6.00 0.12
N ALA A 32 -13.15 -6.64 0.01
CA ALA A 32 -14.38 -6.24 0.68
C ALA A 32 -14.34 -6.38 2.22
N SER A 33 -13.39 -7.15 2.78
CA SER A 33 -13.24 -7.31 4.23
C SER A 33 -12.21 -6.37 4.85
N VAL A 34 -11.54 -5.51 4.06
CA VAL A 34 -10.56 -4.55 4.57
C VAL A 34 -11.28 -3.40 5.28
N ARG A 35 -10.98 -3.22 6.56
CA ARG A 35 -11.54 -2.16 7.40
C ARG A 35 -10.46 -1.14 7.79
N THR A 36 -10.88 0.03 8.26
CA THR A 36 -9.97 1.09 8.73
C THR A 36 -9.00 0.58 9.80
N MET A 37 -9.50 -0.21 10.77
CA MET A 37 -8.68 -0.81 11.82
C MET A 37 -7.56 -1.73 11.29
N ASP A 38 -7.76 -2.36 10.13
CA ASP A 38 -6.72 -3.20 9.52
C ASP A 38 -5.59 -2.36 8.92
N LEU A 39 -5.92 -1.16 8.44
CA LEU A 39 -4.95 -0.18 7.96
C LEU A 39 -4.17 0.44 9.12
N ASP A 40 -4.85 0.75 10.23
CA ASP A 40 -4.20 1.26 11.44
C ASP A 40 -3.21 0.25 12.01
N ALA A 41 -3.62 -1.03 12.11
CA ALA A 41 -2.75 -2.13 12.54
C ALA A 41 -1.54 -2.29 11.60
N LEU A 42 -1.78 -2.25 10.28
CA LEU A 42 -0.71 -2.26 9.28
C LEU A 42 0.31 -1.13 9.52
N TYR A 43 -0.15 0.11 9.72
CA TYR A 43 0.77 1.24 9.92
C TYR A 43 1.52 1.14 11.24
N ALA A 44 0.87 0.66 12.30
CA ALA A 44 1.52 0.40 13.59
C ALA A 44 2.64 -0.65 13.46
N GLU A 45 2.39 -1.76 12.76
CA GLU A 45 3.40 -2.77 12.49
C GLU A 45 4.56 -2.24 11.63
N LEU A 46 4.26 -1.46 10.60
CA LEU A 46 5.29 -0.85 9.75
C LEU A 46 6.19 0.08 10.56
N HIS A 47 5.61 0.88 11.46
CA HIS A 47 6.38 1.71 12.39
C HIS A 47 7.21 0.86 13.36
N ALA A 48 6.61 -0.16 13.97
CA ALA A 48 7.29 -1.07 14.90
C ALA A 48 8.47 -1.82 14.24
N SER A 49 8.38 -2.09 12.94
CA SER A 49 9.46 -2.73 12.17
C SER A 49 10.67 -1.82 11.85
N GLY A 50 10.68 -0.59 12.38
CA GLY A 50 11.81 0.34 12.24
C GLY A 50 11.87 1.05 10.89
N LEU A 51 10.79 1.03 10.10
CA LEU A 51 10.75 1.73 8.82
C LEU A 51 10.72 3.24 9.01
N SER A 52 11.44 3.93 8.13
CA SER A 52 11.40 5.39 8.10
C SER A 52 9.99 5.91 7.85
N ALA A 53 9.65 7.07 8.42
CA ALA A 53 8.37 7.75 8.18
C ALA A 53 8.12 8.02 6.67
N ARG A 54 9.18 8.17 5.87
CA ARG A 54 9.06 8.28 4.41
C ARG A 54 8.54 6.98 3.80
N THR A 55 9.08 5.84 4.19
CA THR A 55 8.66 4.53 3.68
C THR A 55 7.21 4.23 4.05
N VAL A 56 6.81 4.50 5.30
CA VAL A 56 5.42 4.32 5.76
C VAL A 56 4.45 5.20 4.93
N ARG A 57 4.81 6.46 4.65
CA ARG A 57 3.99 7.34 3.78
C ARG A 57 3.85 6.82 2.35
N ILE A 58 4.90 6.21 1.80
CA ILE A 58 4.81 5.58 0.47
C ILE A 58 3.87 4.37 0.52
N CYS A 59 3.99 3.51 1.54
CA CYS A 59 3.04 2.41 1.75
C CYS A 59 1.59 2.92 1.80
N HIS A 60 1.33 3.97 2.60
CA HIS A 60 0.01 4.59 2.69
C HIS A 60 -0.50 5.07 1.32
N THR A 61 0.35 5.74 0.56
CA THR A 61 0.01 6.27 -0.77
C THR A 61 -0.38 5.14 -1.72
N VAL A 62 0.39 4.04 -1.74
CA VAL A 62 0.11 2.87 -2.57
C VAL A 62 -1.21 2.21 -2.17
N VAL A 63 -1.44 1.98 -0.87
CA VAL A 63 -2.71 1.41 -0.37
C VAL A 63 -3.89 2.27 -0.80
N ARG A 64 -3.83 3.59 -0.55
CA ARG A 64 -4.91 4.52 -0.89
C ARG A 64 -5.23 4.48 -2.38
N GLN A 65 -4.21 4.56 -3.24
CA GLN A 65 -4.37 4.52 -4.70
C GLN A 65 -4.95 3.19 -5.18
N SER A 66 -4.54 2.06 -4.58
CA SER A 66 -5.07 0.74 -4.90
C SER A 66 -6.54 0.60 -4.50
N LEU A 67 -6.93 1.07 -3.32
CA LEU A 67 -8.32 1.04 -2.85
C LEU A 67 -9.23 1.95 -3.70
N GLU A 68 -8.75 3.14 -4.05
CA GLU A 68 -9.43 4.03 -5.01
C GLU A 68 -9.62 3.37 -6.37
N GLN A 69 -8.59 2.68 -6.87
CA GLN A 69 -8.69 1.96 -8.14
C GLN A 69 -9.73 0.84 -8.07
N ALA A 70 -9.72 0.09 -6.97
CA ALA A 70 -10.70 -0.95 -6.69
C ALA A 70 -12.12 -0.40 -6.65
N ARG A 71 -12.33 0.75 -5.99
CA ARG A 71 -13.64 1.42 -5.95
C ARG A 71 -14.16 1.84 -7.33
N ARG A 72 -13.27 2.19 -8.25
CA ARG A 72 -13.62 2.61 -9.62
C ARG A 72 -13.92 1.45 -10.57
N TRP A 73 -13.41 0.26 -10.27
CA TRP A 73 -13.51 -0.93 -11.13
C TRP A 73 -14.48 -1.99 -10.59
N GLY A 74 -14.80 -1.91 -9.30
CA GLY A 74 -15.80 -2.75 -8.66
C GLY A 74 -17.22 -2.28 -8.91
#